data_AF-A0A8J3D7V7-F1
#
_entry.id   AF-A0A8J3D7V7-F1
#
_cell.length_a   1.000
_cell.length_b   1.000
_cell.length_c   1.000
_cell.angle_alpha   90.00
_cell.angle_beta   90.00
_cell.angle_gamma   90.00
#
_symmetry.space_group_name_H-M   'P 1'
#
loop_
_entity.id
_entity.type
_entity.pdbx_description
1 polymer ?
#
loop_
_entity_poly.entity_id
_entity_poly.type
_entity_poly.pdbx_seq_one_letter_code
_entity_poly.pdbx_strand_id
1 'polypeptide(L)'
;MIAKYKLTDYEAFRKCCAEMKEADWRKKDISTALGLTEGWVSQTLKKYRESGAQGPLAWKATGALPRMTTDQLEKLVEEPKRGAQYHGYKG
;
A
#
# COMPACT_ATOMS: atom_id res chain seq x y z
N MET A 1 -1.31 15.03 15.00
CA MET A 1 -2.45 15.01 14.06
C MET A 1 -2.96 13.59 13.97
N ILE A 2 -4.21 13.34 14.36
CA ILE A 2 -4.88 12.04 14.16
C ILE A 2 -5.35 12.00 12.71
N ALA A 3 -5.02 10.94 11.98
CA ALA A 3 -5.50 10.76 10.61
C ALA A 3 -7.04 10.64 10.63
N LYS A 4 -7.73 11.47 9.85
CA LYS A 4 -9.21 11.47 9.76
C LYS A 4 -9.76 10.19 9.13
N TYR A 5 -8.96 9.50 8.32
CA TYR A 5 -9.35 8.33 7.54
C TYR A 5 -8.39 7.16 7.79
N LYS A 6 -8.90 5.93 7.69
CA LYS A 6 -8.08 4.70 7.76
C LYS A 6 -7.34 4.49 6.44
N LEU A 7 -6.31 3.64 6.46
CA LEU A 7 -5.50 3.34 5.27
C LEU A 7 -6.34 2.78 4.12
N THR A 8 -7.31 1.91 4.44
CA THR A 8 -8.27 1.33 3.47
C THR A 8 -9.13 2.39 2.79
N ASP A 9 -9.49 3.48 3.48
CA ASP A 9 -10.29 4.55 2.89
C ASP A 9 -9.49 5.29 1.80
N TYR A 10 -8.17 5.50 2.03
CA TYR A 10 -7.30 6.14 1.04
C TYR A 10 -7.11 5.29 -0.22
N GLU A 11 -7.15 3.95 -0.13
CA GLU A 11 -7.11 3.09 -1.31
C GLU A 11 -8.37 3.26 -2.17
N ALA A 12 -9.55 3.31 -1.55
CA ALA A 12 -10.81 3.57 -2.24
C ALA A 12 -10.80 4.96 -2.90
N PHE A 13 -10.36 5.99 -2.19
CA PHE A 13 -10.28 7.34 -2.75
C PHE A 13 -9.33 7.44 -3.95
N ARG A 14 -8.23 6.67 -3.97
CA ARG A 14 -7.29 6.69 -5.10
C ARG A 14 -7.92 6.09 -6.36
N LYS A 15 -8.72 5.03 -6.21
CA LYS A 15 -9.49 4.45 -7.31
C LYS A 15 -10.52 5.43 -7.85
N CYS A 16 -11.39 5.98 -6.99
CA CYS A 16 -12.37 6.99 -7.43
C CYS A 16 -11.70 8.22 -8.06
N CYS A 17 -10.57 8.69 -7.53
CA CYS A 17 -9.85 9.82 -8.11
C CYS A 17 -9.40 9.54 -9.55
N ALA A 18 -8.96 8.32 -9.85
CA ALA A 18 -8.57 7.91 -11.18
C ALA A 18 -9.78 7.80 -12.12
N GLU A 19 -10.83 7.11 -11.69
CA GLU A 19 -12.09 6.95 -12.44
C GLU A 19 -12.70 8.32 -12.79
N MET A 20 -12.74 9.25 -11.83
CA MET A 20 -13.21 10.61 -12.06
C MET A 20 -12.34 11.35 -13.08
N LYS A 21 -11.02 11.14 -13.09
CA LYS A 21 -10.15 11.78 -14.07
C LYS A 21 -10.34 11.20 -15.46
N GLU A 22 -10.61 9.90 -15.58
CA GLU A 22 -10.99 9.25 -16.84
C GLU A 22 -12.34 9.73 -17.34
N ALA A 23 -13.29 10.02 -16.44
CA ALA A 23 -14.55 10.70 -16.75
C ALA A 23 -14.39 12.23 -17.03
N ASP A 24 -13.15 12.68 -17.26
CA ASP A 24 -12.75 14.07 -17.55
C ASP A 24 -13.09 15.13 -16.49
N TRP A 25 -13.16 14.74 -15.22
CA TRP A 25 -13.35 15.71 -14.14
C TRP A 25 -12.11 16.59 -13.95
N ARG A 26 -12.32 17.83 -13.49
CA ARG A 26 -11.23 18.74 -13.10
C ARG A 26 -10.74 18.40 -11.69
N LYS A 27 -9.45 18.63 -11.43
CA LYS A 27 -8.82 18.31 -10.13
C LYS A 27 -9.52 18.96 -8.94
N LYS A 28 -10.00 20.20 -9.10
CA LYS A 28 -10.71 20.96 -8.05
C LYS A 28 -12.02 20.28 -7.67
N ASP A 29 -12.77 19.83 -8.66
CA ASP A 29 -14.06 19.16 -8.47
C ASP A 29 -13.87 17.82 -7.78
N ILE A 30 -12.83 17.06 -8.18
CA ILE A 30 -12.44 15.80 -7.53
C ILE A 30 -12.06 16.04 -6.06
N SER A 31 -11.26 17.07 -5.78
CA SER A 31 -10.83 17.38 -4.41
C SER A 31 -12.02 17.73 -3.50
N THR A 32 -13.00 18.47 -4.05
CA THR A 32 -14.22 18.86 -3.35
C THR A 32 -15.12 17.65 -3.10
N ALA A 33 -15.32 16.80 -4.12
CA ALA A 33 -16.16 15.61 -4.03
C ALA A 33 -15.61 14.56 -3.04
N LEU A 34 -14.29 14.39 -2.99
CA LEU A 34 -13.63 13.43 -2.09
C LEU A 34 -13.33 14.02 -0.70
N GLY A 35 -13.48 15.33 -0.50
CA GLY A 35 -13.12 16.00 0.75
C GLY A 35 -11.62 15.92 1.07
N LEU A 36 -10.79 15.87 0.03
CA LEU A 36 -9.33 15.76 0.11
C LEU A 36 -8.66 17.02 -0.46
N THR A 37 -7.37 17.20 -0.21
CA THR A 37 -6.64 18.37 -0.72
C THR A 37 -6.32 18.23 -2.20
N GLU A 38 -6.28 19.35 -2.93
CA GLU A 38 -5.84 19.36 -4.35
C GLU A 38 -4.43 18.77 -4.52
N GLY A 39 -3.54 18.95 -3.54
CA GLY A 39 -2.20 18.36 -3.53
C GLY A 39 -2.23 16.83 -3.52
N TRP A 40 -3.10 16.24 -2.69
CA TRP A 40 -3.29 14.79 -2.64
C TRP A 40 -3.84 14.24 -3.97
N VAL A 41 -4.82 14.93 -4.57
CA VAL A 41 -5.38 14.58 -5.88
C VAL A 41 -4.30 14.62 -6.96
N SER A 42 -3.52 15.70 -7.02
CA SER A 42 -2.45 15.86 -8.01
C SER A 42 -1.39 14.75 -7.90
N GLN A 43 -0.98 14.41 -6.67
CA GLN A 43 0.01 13.37 -6.44
C GLN A 43 -0.51 11.97 -6.79
N THR A 44 -1.79 11.71 -6.48
CA THR A 44 -2.47 10.46 -6.83
C THR A 44 -2.54 10.28 -8.35
N LEU A 45 -3.00 11.30 -9.07
CA LEU A 45 -3.10 11.26 -10.53
C LEU A 45 -1.73 11.16 -11.21
N LYS A 46 -0.70 11.80 -10.65
CA LYS A 46 0.67 11.65 -11.15
C LYS A 46 1.11 10.19 -11.09
N LYS A 47 0.94 9.52 -9.94
CA LYS A 47 1.28 8.10 -9.79
C LYS A 47 0.43 7.18 -10.66
N TYR A 48 -0.85 7.49 -10.83
CA TYR A 48 -1.74 6.74 -11.72
C TYR A 48 -1.20 6.76 -13.16
N ARG A 49 -0.76 7.92 -13.63
CA ARG A 49 -0.16 8.06 -14.97
C ARG A 49 1.17 7.30 -15.11
N GLU A 50 2.00 7.30 -14.07
CA GLU A 50 3.33 6.67 -14.10
C GLU A 50 3.29 5.15 -13.98
N SER A 51 2.29 4.58 -13.30
CA SER A 51 2.28 3.17 -12.91
C SER A 51 0.95 2.45 -13.19
N GLY A 52 0.04 3.09 -13.93
CA GLY A 52 -1.29 2.56 -14.26
C GLY A 52 -2.20 2.44 -13.04
N ALA A 53 -3.33 1.73 -13.20
CA ALA A 53 -4.37 1.64 -12.18
C ALA A 53 -3.95 1.04 -10.84
N GLN A 54 -2.91 0.20 -10.84
CA GLN A 54 -2.35 -0.37 -9.61
C GLN A 54 -1.29 0.53 -8.96
N GLY A 55 -0.78 1.53 -9.68
CA GLY A 55 0.28 2.45 -9.23
C GLY A 55 -0.03 3.24 -7.96
N PRO A 56 -1.20 3.87 -7.84
CA PRO A 56 -1.61 4.57 -6.62
C PRO A 56 -1.86 3.63 -5.44
N LEU A 57 -2.26 2.37 -5.72
CA LEU A 57 -2.51 1.34 -4.70
C LEU A 57 -1.20 0.74 -4.18
N ALA A 58 -0.20 0.61 -5.05
CA ALA A 58 1.16 0.17 -4.72
C ALA A 58 1.99 1.24 -3.97
N TRP A 59 1.34 2.16 -3.25
CA TRP A 59 2.06 3.15 -2.45
C TRP A 59 2.96 2.41 -1.47
N LYS A 60 4.29 2.58 -1.65
CA LYS A 60 5.33 1.84 -0.94
C LYS A 60 4.95 1.57 0.51
N ALA A 61 5.05 0.30 0.90
CA ALA A 61 5.04 -0.10 2.30
C ALA A 61 5.98 0.84 3.06
N THR A 62 5.46 1.50 4.09
CA THR A 62 6.25 2.44 4.88
C THR A 62 7.19 1.61 5.75
N GLY A 63 8.43 1.42 5.29
CA GLY A 63 9.42 0.62 6.02
C GLY A 63 10.65 0.27 5.19
N ALA A 64 11.71 -0.15 5.88
CA ALA A 64 12.85 -0.78 5.23
C ALA A 64 12.39 -2.08 4.55
N LEU A 65 13.04 -2.43 3.44
CA LEU A 65 12.84 -3.73 2.80
C LEU A 65 13.08 -4.85 3.83
N PRO A 66 12.29 -5.93 3.81
CA PRO A 66 12.53 -7.08 4.68
C PRO A 66 13.98 -7.57 4.51
N ARG A 67 14.66 -7.84 5.62
CA ARG A 67 16.01 -8.44 5.59
C ARG A 67 15.99 -9.90 5.14
N MET A 68 14.83 -10.55 5.21
CA MET A 68 14.62 -11.94 4.83
C MET A 68 13.83 -12.03 3.52
N THR A 69 14.23 -12.96 2.66
CA THR A 69 13.45 -13.33 1.46
C THR A 69 12.23 -14.18 1.85
N THR A 70 11.27 -14.32 0.94
CA THR A 70 10.08 -15.16 1.14
C THR A 70 10.46 -16.60 1.47
N ASP A 71 11.41 -17.19 0.74
CA ASP A 71 11.94 -18.53 1.02
C ASP A 71 12.56 -18.67 2.43
N GLN A 72 13.24 -17.62 2.91
CA GLN A 72 13.82 -17.63 4.26
C GLN A 72 12.75 -17.57 5.34
N LEU A 73 11.68 -16.81 5.09
CA LEU A 73 10.50 -16.74 5.95
C LEU A 73 9.79 -18.10 6.03
N GLU A 74 9.59 -18.76 4.90
CA GLU A 74 8.97 -20.10 4.85
C GLU A 74 9.81 -21.12 5.63
N LYS A 75 11.12 -21.13 5.42
CA LYS A 75 12.04 -21.98 6.19
C LYS A 75 11.97 -21.69 7.69
N LEU A 76 11.96 -20.41 8.09
CA LEU A 76 11.87 -20.01 9.49
C LEU A 76 10.60 -20.54 10.18
N VAL A 77 9.48 -20.62 9.47
CA VAL A 77 8.23 -21.19 10.01
C VAL A 77 8.32 -22.71 10.17
N GLU A 78 9.07 -23.39 9.30
CA GLU A 78 9.22 -24.85 9.33
C GLU A 78 10.27 -25.34 10.36
N GLU A 79 11.35 -24.60 10.61
CA GLU A 79 12.41 -25.04 11.55
C GLU A 79 11.90 -25.31 12.99
N PRO A 80 11.04 -24.48 13.61
CA PRO A 80 10.49 -24.75 14.95
C PRO A 80 9.70 -26.05 15.03
N LYS A 81 9.06 -26.48 13.92
CA LYS A 81 8.30 -27.74 13.87
C LYS A 81 9.21 -28.97 13.95
N ARG A 82 10.48 -28.84 13.52
CA ARG A 82 11.48 -29.90 13.63
C ARG A 82 11.98 -30.08 15.06
N GLY A 83 11.81 -29.05 15.89
CA GLY A 83 12.11 -29.09 17.32
C GLY A 83 13.59 -28.89 17.65
N ALA A 84 13.86 -28.45 18.87
CA ALA A 84 15.20 -28.12 19.35
C ALA A 84 16.18 -29.30 19.27
N GLN A 85 15.70 -30.52 19.49
CA GLN A 85 16.49 -31.75 19.45
C GLN A 85 17.02 -32.08 18.05
N TYR A 86 16.27 -31.76 16.98
CA TYR A 86 16.71 -31.95 15.59
C TYR A 86 17.97 -31.13 15.28
N HIS A 87 18.15 -29.99 15.97
CA HIS A 87 19.31 -29.13 15.84
C HIS A 87 20.40 -29.39 16.90
N GLY A 88 20.27 -30.45 17.70
CA GLY A 88 21.23 -30.81 18.74
C GLY A 88 21.16 -29.95 20.01
N TYR A 89 20.12 -29.12 20.17
CA TYR A 89 19.88 -28.41 21.42
C TYR A 89 19.23 -29.36 22.44
N LYS A 90 19.58 -29.20 23.72
CA LYS A 90 18.87 -29.88 24.81
C LYS A 90 17.48 -29.26 24.93
N GLY A 91 16.45 -30.07 24.68
CA GLY A 91 15.04 -29.67 24.75
C GLY A 91 14.57 -29.43 26.18
#